data_AF-A0A7K8AT85-F1
#
_entry.id   AF-A0A7K8AT85-F1
#
_cell.length_a   1.000
_cell.length_b   1.000
_cell.length_c   1.000
_cell.angle_alpha   90.00
_cell.angle_beta   90.00
_cell.angle_gamma   90.00
#
_symmetry.space_group_name_H-M   'P 1'
#
loop_
_entity.id
_entity.type
_entity.pdbx_description
1 polymer ?
#
loop_
_entity_poly.entity_id
_entity_poly.type
_entity_poly.pdbx_seq_one_letter_code
_entity_poly.pdbx_strand_id
1 'polypeptide(L)'
;QVDWLKQNNFGGALVWALDMDDFTGTFCHEGKYPLISTLKKGLGLESGDCVPPAEPLPPITEAPISSGSGGSGGSGGSGGSGFCAGKPNGIYADPNNSRNFYNCLSGQTFVQNCEQGLVFDPLCSCCNWP
;
A
#
# COMPACT_ATOMS: atom_id res chain seq x y z
N GLN A 1 6.44 -22.66 18.26
CA GLN A 1 7.39 -21.68 17.67
C GLN A 1 7.12 -20.28 18.22
N VAL A 2 5.88 -19.79 18.21
CA VAL A 2 5.53 -18.50 18.82
C VAL A 2 5.78 -18.45 20.33
N ASP A 3 5.66 -19.58 21.04
CA ASP A 3 5.93 -19.63 22.48
C ASP A 3 7.40 -19.34 22.84
N TRP A 4 8.33 -19.69 21.95
CA TRP A 4 9.74 -19.39 22.15
C TRP A 4 9.99 -17.88 22.06
N LEU A 5 9.33 -17.19 21.12
CA LEU A 5 9.43 -15.73 20.99
C LEU A 5 8.92 -15.02 22.26
N LYS A 6 7.79 -15.50 22.81
CA LYS A 6 7.22 -15.00 24.05
C LYS A 6 8.14 -15.23 25.25
N GLN A 7 8.73 -16.42 25.36
CA GLN A 7 9.64 -16.77 26.45
C GLN A 7 10.92 -15.94 26.47
N ASN A 8 11.34 -15.41 25.30
CA ASN A 8 12.53 -14.58 25.17
C ASN A 8 12.20 -13.07 25.14
N ASN A 9 10.97 -12.67 25.45
CA ASN A 9 10.52 -11.27 25.50
C ASN A 9 10.79 -10.48 24.20
N PHE A 10 10.68 -11.10 23.03
CA PHE A 10 10.78 -10.38 21.77
C PHE A 10 9.50 -9.57 21.47
N GLY A 11 9.66 -8.39 20.89
CA GLY A 11 8.55 -7.48 20.57
C GLY A 11 7.70 -7.88 19.35
N GLY A 12 8.10 -8.90 18.60
CA GLY A 12 7.37 -9.35 17.43
C GLY A 12 8.13 -10.40 16.62
N ALA A 13 7.56 -10.73 15.47
CA ALA A 13 8.13 -11.65 14.49
C ALA A 13 8.10 -11.02 13.10
N LEU A 14 9.15 -11.27 12.33
CA LEU A 14 9.24 -10.89 10.92
C LEU A 14 8.96 -12.12 10.07
N VAL A 15 8.12 -11.97 9.04
CA VAL A 15 7.88 -13.00 8.03
C VAL A 15 8.49 -12.53 6.72
N TRP A 16 9.33 -13.36 6.12
CA TRP A 16 9.85 -13.19 4.77
C TRP A 16 9.59 -14.48 3.98
N ALA A 17 8.85 -14.49 2.87
CA ALA A 17 8.17 -13.39 2.20
C ALA A 17 6.66 -13.66 2.10
N LEU A 18 5.87 -12.60 1.93
CA LEU A 18 4.41 -12.65 1.93
C LEU A 18 3.83 -13.51 0.80
N ASP A 19 4.50 -13.54 -0.34
CA ASP A 19 4.14 -14.32 -1.53
C ASP A 19 4.40 -15.82 -1.39
N MET A 20 5.23 -16.23 -0.42
CA MET A 20 5.45 -17.64 -0.09
C MET A 20 4.41 -18.21 0.88
N ASP A 21 3.56 -17.36 1.47
CA ASP A 21 2.37 -17.81 2.17
C ASP A 21 1.24 -18.06 1.16
N ASP A 22 0.24 -18.88 1.48
CA ASP A 22 -0.94 -19.06 0.62
C ASP A 22 -1.85 -17.83 0.73
N PHE A 23 -1.42 -16.74 0.10
CA PHE A 23 -2.07 -15.43 0.18
C PHE A 23 -3.46 -15.41 -0.45
N THR A 24 -3.72 -16.29 -1.43
CA THR A 24 -5.03 -16.47 -2.07
C THR A 24 -5.93 -17.45 -1.31
N GLY A 25 -5.37 -18.33 -0.48
CA GLY A 25 -6.10 -19.39 0.22
C GLY A 25 -6.57 -20.51 -0.69
N THR A 26 -5.87 -20.71 -1.81
CA THR A 26 -6.29 -21.63 -2.89
C THR A 26 -5.54 -22.94 -2.90
N PHE A 27 -4.40 -23.02 -2.21
CA PHE A 27 -3.50 -24.16 -2.26
C PHE A 27 -3.60 -25.03 -1.00
N CYS A 28 -3.61 -24.41 0.18
CA CYS A 28 -3.63 -25.10 1.47
C CYS A 28 -5.07 -25.38 1.97
N HIS A 29 -6.08 -24.70 1.43
CA HIS A 29 -7.48 -24.75 1.89
C HIS A 29 -7.68 -24.32 3.36
N GLU A 30 -6.75 -23.55 3.91
CA GLU A 30 -6.77 -23.02 5.28
C GLU A 30 -7.25 -21.56 5.35
N GLY A 31 -7.78 -21.04 4.25
CA GLY A 31 -8.11 -19.62 4.09
C GLY A 31 -6.88 -18.79 3.68
N LYS A 32 -7.04 -17.47 3.62
CA LYS A 32 -5.96 -16.57 3.19
C LYS A 32 -4.91 -16.42 4.30
N TYR A 33 -3.64 -16.47 3.91
CA TYR A 33 -2.48 -16.25 4.78
C TYR A 33 -2.44 -17.19 6.00
N PRO A 34 -2.44 -18.52 5.81
CA PRO A 34 -2.44 -19.48 6.92
C PRO A 34 -1.23 -19.35 7.85
N LEU A 35 -0.05 -19.00 7.34
CA LEU A 35 1.14 -18.82 8.18
C LEU A 35 1.05 -17.53 9.00
N ILE A 36 0.67 -16.42 8.37
CA ILE A 36 0.57 -15.12 9.05
C ILE A 36 -0.58 -15.12 10.06
N SER A 37 -1.71 -15.74 9.73
CA SER A 37 -2.85 -15.89 10.67
C SER A 37 -2.47 -16.72 11.89
N THR A 38 -1.70 -17.80 11.71
CA THR A 38 -1.16 -18.60 12.82
C THR A 38 -0.24 -17.77 13.71
N LEU A 39 0.61 -16.94 13.12
CA LEU A 39 1.49 -16.03 13.86
C LEU A 39 0.70 -14.99 14.64
N LYS A 40 -0.30 -14.36 14.00
CA LYS A 40 -1.20 -13.37 14.61
C LYS A 40 -1.93 -13.96 15.82
N LYS A 41 -2.50 -15.16 15.65
CA LYS A 41 -3.17 -15.91 16.72
C LYS A 41 -2.22 -16.26 17.85
N GLY A 42 -1.04 -16.78 17.49
CA GLY A 42 0.00 -17.12 18.45
C GLY A 42 0.45 -15.92 19.28
N LEU A 43 0.56 -14.73 18.67
CA LEU A 43 0.95 -13.50 19.36
C LEU A 43 -0.20 -12.82 20.11
N GLY A 44 -1.44 -13.31 19.99
CA GLY A 44 -2.61 -12.74 20.66
C GLY A 44 -3.14 -11.46 20.00
N LEU A 45 -2.89 -11.29 18.70
CA LEU A 45 -3.26 -10.09 17.94
C LEU A 45 -4.64 -10.19 17.27
N GLU A 46 -5.45 -11.18 17.62
CA GLU A 46 -6.77 -11.49 17.03
C GLU A 46 -7.78 -10.33 17.13
N SER A 47 -7.62 -9.45 18.12
CA SER A 47 -8.58 -8.39 18.45
C SER A 47 -7.96 -6.99 18.51
N GLY A 48 -6.73 -6.84 18.02
CA GLY A 48 -6.12 -5.53 17.91
C GLY A 48 -6.73 -4.80 16.73
N ASP A 49 -7.69 -3.91 16.98
CA ASP A 49 -7.88 -2.77 16.09
C ASP A 49 -6.51 -2.13 15.90
N CYS A 50 -6.10 -1.92 14.64
CA CYS A 50 -4.97 -1.07 14.35
C CYS A 50 -5.38 0.34 14.78
N VAL A 51 -5.27 0.65 16.08
CA VAL A 51 -5.46 2.00 16.59
C VAL A 51 -4.21 2.75 16.15
N PRO A 52 -4.31 3.67 15.18
CA PRO A 52 -3.17 4.51 14.87
C PRO A 52 -2.78 5.24 16.16
N PRO A 53 -1.48 5.34 16.48
CA PRO A 53 -1.03 6.15 17.60
C PRO A 53 -1.71 7.52 17.54
N ALA A 54 -2.38 7.93 18.62
CA ALA A 54 -3.06 9.23 18.70
C ALA A 54 -2.08 10.41 18.59
N GLU A 55 -0.79 10.13 18.67
CA GLU A 55 0.31 11.07 18.55
C GLU A 55 1.14 10.70 17.31
N PRO A 56 1.49 11.67 16.43
CA PRO A 56 2.37 11.40 15.29
C PRO A 56 3.67 10.80 15.82
N LEU A 57 3.98 9.59 15.35
CA LEU A 57 5.26 8.95 15.64
C LEU A 57 6.38 9.95 15.31
N PRO A 58 7.42 10.08 16.16
CA PRO A 58 8.59 10.86 15.79
C PRO A 58 9.10 10.37 14.43
N PRO A 59 9.62 11.25 13.56
CA PRO A 59 10.12 10.85 12.26
C PRO A 59 11.10 9.70 12.46
N ILE A 60 10.73 8.55 11.92
CA ILE A 60 11.60 7.37 11.91
C ILE A 60 12.80 7.80 11.08
N THR A 61 13.97 7.92 11.70
CA THR A 61 15.22 8.09 10.96
C THR A 61 15.32 6.91 10.00
N GLU A 62 15.09 7.17 8.71
CA GLU A 62 15.15 6.12 7.69
C GLU A 62 16.49 5.38 7.83
N ALA A 63 16.42 4.04 7.82
CA ALA A 63 17.62 3.24 7.66
C ALA A 63 18.30 3.67 6.34
N PRO A 64 19.63 3.76 6.28
CA PRO A 64 20.31 4.15 5.06
C PRO A 64 20.00 3.13 3.97
N ILE A 65 19.11 3.50 3.05
CA ILE A 65 18.90 2.77 1.82
C ILE A 65 20.21 2.93 1.05
N SER A 66 20.98 1.85 0.94
CA SER A 66 22.03 1.75 -0.06
C SER A 66 21.39 1.64 -1.44
N SER A 67 20.74 2.71 -1.89
CA SER A 67 20.39 2.94 -3.29
C SER A 67 21.55 3.71 -3.91
N GLY A 68 22.36 2.98 -4.67
CA GLY A 68 23.39 3.55 -5.51
C GLY A 68 22.78 4.57 -6.49
N SER A 69 23.10 5.83 -6.21
CA SER A 69 23.31 6.99 -7.08
C SER A 69 22.93 6.92 -8.58
N GLY A 70 22.27 8.00 -8.99
CA GLY A 70 22.35 8.61 -10.33
C GLY A 70 21.15 9.53 -10.50
N GLY A 71 21.15 10.74 -9.92
CA GLY A 71 21.66 11.97 -10.57
C GLY A 71 20.62 12.46 -11.61
N SER A 72 20.15 13.70 -11.68
CA SER A 72 20.61 15.00 -11.21
C SER A 72 19.43 15.98 -11.36
N GLY A 73 19.49 17.10 -10.64
CA GLY A 73 18.53 18.20 -10.79
C GLY A 73 18.47 18.79 -12.20
N GLY A 74 17.37 19.47 -12.48
CA GLY A 74 17.19 20.23 -13.71
C GLY A 74 15.78 20.78 -13.86
N SER A 75 15.62 22.02 -13.39
CA SER A 75 14.51 22.92 -13.68
C SER A 75 14.19 23.00 -15.18
N GLY A 76 12.90 23.16 -15.53
CA GLY A 76 12.54 23.83 -16.79
C GLY A 76 11.38 23.24 -17.57
N GLY A 77 10.17 23.68 -17.22
CA GLY A 77 9.17 24.13 -18.20
C GLY A 77 8.41 23.08 -19.01
N SER A 78 7.15 22.85 -18.64
CA SER A 78 6.00 23.27 -19.46
C SER A 78 4.68 22.87 -18.81
N GLY A 79 4.03 23.84 -18.17
CA GLY A 79 2.56 23.99 -18.07
C GLY A 79 1.71 22.73 -17.95
N GLY A 80 1.91 21.92 -16.91
CA GLY A 80 0.88 20.99 -16.47
C GLY A 80 -0.24 21.76 -15.77
N SER A 81 -1.17 22.34 -16.51
CA SER A 81 -2.38 22.94 -15.92
C SER A 81 -3.36 21.82 -15.56
N GLY A 82 -3.49 21.49 -14.29
CA GLY A 82 -4.47 20.47 -13.85
C GLY A 82 -4.19 19.89 -12.48
N PHE A 83 -5.01 18.91 -12.10
CA PHE A 83 -4.92 18.17 -10.83
C PHE A 83 -3.53 17.58 -10.54
N CYS A 84 -2.76 17.26 -11.60
CA CYS A 84 -1.46 16.60 -11.51
C CYS A 84 -0.27 17.55 -11.31
N ALA A 85 -0.50 18.86 -11.24
CA ALA A 85 0.57 19.83 -11.01
C ALA A 85 1.28 19.54 -9.67
N GLY A 86 2.56 19.15 -9.71
CA GLY A 86 3.36 18.83 -8.53
C GLY A 86 3.06 17.48 -7.88
N LYS A 87 2.20 16.65 -8.49
CA LYS A 87 1.96 15.27 -8.02
C LYS A 87 2.93 14.28 -8.67
N PRO A 88 3.35 13.21 -7.97
CA PRO A 88 4.12 12.14 -8.59
C PRO A 88 3.29 11.40 -9.64
N ASN A 89 3.97 10.75 -10.57
CA ASN A 89 3.32 9.94 -11.61
C ASN A 89 2.50 8.82 -10.97
N GLY A 90 1.27 8.61 -11.45
CA GLY A 90 0.36 7.62 -10.87
C GLY A 90 -1.10 7.86 -11.21
N ILE A 91 -1.97 6.96 -10.72
CA ILE A 91 -3.42 7.06 -10.89
C ILE A 91 -4.08 7.55 -9.60
N TYR A 92 -5.02 8.49 -9.71
CA TYR A 92 -5.72 9.12 -8.59
C TYR A 92 -7.23 9.07 -8.82
N ALA A 93 -7.99 8.76 -7.76
CA ALA A 93 -9.46 8.79 -7.82
C ALA A 93 -9.98 10.22 -7.99
N ASP A 94 -11.07 10.39 -8.77
CA ASP A 94 -11.76 11.67 -8.88
C ASP A 94 -12.79 11.84 -7.76
N PRO A 95 -12.66 12.84 -6.86
CA PRO A 95 -13.61 13.05 -5.77
C PRO A 95 -15.00 13.51 -6.25
N ASN A 96 -15.11 14.03 -7.48
CA ASN A 96 -16.39 14.50 -8.01
C ASN A 96 -17.15 13.40 -8.79
N ASN A 97 -16.44 12.36 -9.24
CA ASN A 97 -17.04 11.29 -10.03
C ASN A 97 -16.30 9.98 -9.78
N SER A 98 -16.91 9.08 -9.03
CA SER A 98 -16.32 7.78 -8.70
C SER A 98 -16.04 6.90 -9.93
N ARG A 99 -16.62 7.21 -11.10
CA ARG A 99 -16.33 6.49 -12.36
C ARG A 99 -15.11 7.02 -13.10
N ASN A 100 -14.60 8.19 -12.72
CA ASN A 100 -13.46 8.83 -13.36
C ASN A 100 -12.22 8.73 -12.48
N PHE A 101 -11.07 8.73 -13.12
CA PHE A 101 -9.78 8.79 -12.44
C PHE A 101 -8.79 9.63 -13.25
N TYR A 102 -7.84 10.23 -12.55
CA TYR A 102 -6.77 11.05 -13.12
C TYR A 102 -5.50 10.21 -13.22
N ASN A 103 -4.96 10.07 -14.42
CA ASN A 103 -3.63 9.55 -14.64
C ASN A 103 -2.65 10.72 -14.79
N CYS A 104 -1.70 10.82 -13.86
CA CYS A 104 -0.68 11.85 -13.83
C CYS A 104 0.61 11.35 -14.47
N LEU A 105 1.07 12.03 -15.52
CA LEU A 105 2.34 11.75 -16.19
C LEU A 105 3.11 13.07 -16.39
N SER A 106 4.27 13.20 -15.77
CA SER A 106 5.15 14.38 -15.86
C SER A 106 4.42 15.70 -15.58
N GLY A 107 3.51 15.69 -14.61
CA GLY A 107 2.70 16.85 -14.23
C GLY A 107 1.48 17.12 -15.12
N GLN A 108 1.25 16.32 -16.16
CA GLN A 108 0.06 16.41 -17.01
C GLN A 108 -1.09 15.55 -16.47
N THR A 109 -2.32 16.05 -16.57
CA THR A 109 -3.53 15.35 -16.14
C THR A 109 -4.24 14.70 -17.31
N PHE A 110 -4.34 13.37 -17.29
CA PHE A 110 -5.13 12.58 -18.22
C PHE A 110 -6.36 12.03 -17.51
N VAL A 111 -7.55 12.47 -17.88
CA VAL A 111 -8.80 11.94 -17.33
C VAL A 111 -9.15 10.65 -18.05
N GLN A 112 -9.43 9.59 -17.30
CA GLN A 112 -9.93 8.33 -17.81
C GLN A 112 -11.21 7.95 -17.07
N ASN A 113 -12.06 7.16 -17.71
CA ASN A 113 -13.30 6.67 -17.12
C ASN A 113 -13.33 5.14 -17.13
N CYS A 114 -13.93 4.58 -16.10
CA CYS A 114 -14.28 3.18 -16.04
C CYS A 114 -15.41 2.85 -17.04
N GLU A 115 -15.53 1.57 -17.43
CA GLU A 115 -16.64 1.08 -18.26
C GLU A 115 -18.00 1.39 -17.62
N GLN A 116 -19.09 1.26 -18.40
CA GLN A 116 -20.43 1.59 -17.91
C GLN A 116 -20.81 0.70 -16.72
N GLY A 117 -21.16 1.33 -15.59
CA GLY A 117 -21.55 0.65 -14.36
C GLY A 117 -20.41 0.37 -13.38
N LEU A 118 -19.14 0.62 -13.75
CA LEU A 118 -17.98 0.40 -12.89
C LEU A 118 -17.50 1.71 -12.23
N VAL A 119 -16.95 1.56 -11.02
CA VAL A 119 -16.37 2.61 -10.16
C VAL A 119 -14.88 2.36 -9.98
N PHE A 120 -14.08 3.42 -9.95
CA PHE A 120 -12.65 3.34 -9.74
C PHE A 120 -12.34 3.09 -8.26
N ASP A 121 -11.64 2.01 -7.98
CA ASP A 121 -11.15 1.65 -6.65
C ASP A 121 -9.64 1.97 -6.53
N PRO A 122 -9.26 2.95 -5.69
CA PRO A 122 -7.86 3.34 -5.52
C PRO A 122 -7.00 2.27 -4.82
N LEU A 123 -7.59 1.28 -4.15
CA LEU A 123 -6.84 0.20 -3.49
C LEU A 123 -6.21 -0.76 -4.51
N CYS A 124 -6.91 -1.03 -5.61
CA CYS A 124 -6.41 -1.88 -6.70
C CYS A 124 -5.95 -1.07 -7.92
N SER A 125 -6.20 0.24 -7.94
CA SER A 125 -6.06 1.09 -9.14
C SER A 125 -6.83 0.52 -10.34
N CYS A 126 -8.03 0.00 -10.09
CA CYS A 126 -8.83 -0.75 -11.06
C CYS A 126 -10.31 -0.36 -11.01
N CYS A 127 -11.06 -0.67 -12.06
CA CYS A 127 -12.50 -0.44 -12.12
C CYS A 127 -13.23 -1.65 -11.52
N ASN A 128 -13.92 -1.46 -10.40
CA ASN A 128 -14.72 -2.49 -9.73
C ASN A 128 -16.22 -2.17 -9.82
N TRP A 129 -17.06 -3.09 -9.34
CA TRP A 129 -18.48 -2.81 -9.14
C TRP A 129 -18.69 -2.01 -7.85
N PRO A 130 -19.52 -0.95 -7.87
CA PRO A 130 -19.81 -0.11 -6.71
C PRO A 130 -20.37 -0.88 -5.51
#